data_AF-A0A674GH87-F1
#
_entry.id   AF-A0A674GH87-F1
#
_cell.length_a   1.000
_cell.length_b   1.000
_cell.length_c   1.000
_cell.angle_alpha   90.00
_cell.angle_beta   90.00
_cell.angle_gamma   90.00
#
_symmetry.space_group_name_H-M   'P 1'
#
loop_
_entity.id
_entity.type
_entity.pdbx_description
1 polymer ?
#
loop_
_entity_poly.entity_id
_entity_poly.type
_entity_poly.pdbx_seq_one_letter_code
_entity_poly.pdbx_strand_id
1 'polypeptide(L)'
;MSKHVFLTGPPGVGKTTLIQKVTQALKSSGAPIDGFYTQEVREGGRRAGFDVVTLSGNRGPLSRVSPSSESSVSRREYRVGQYVVDLVSFEQLVLPMLRNVNHGGDTEKRICVIDEIGKMELFSQAFIQAVRQMLAGSGTVVLGTIPIPKGKPLDLVEEIRSRKDVKVFNFSTGFEDSPKVSAHGPPRRTLQRKASKLCKYLPAAGPLEMKFAAEGFHPWWAVSYCSGLNSLWNCC
;
A
#
# COMPACT_ATOMS: atom_id res chain seq x y z
N MET A 1 -23.16 -3.69 4.26
CA MET A 1 -21.91 -4.37 4.68
C MET A 1 -20.72 -3.58 4.15
N SER A 2 -19.60 -3.54 4.87
CA SER A 2 -18.39 -2.88 4.37
C SER A 2 -17.87 -3.61 3.13
N LYS A 3 -17.62 -2.85 2.06
CA LYS A 3 -17.20 -3.31 0.75
C LYS A 3 -15.73 -3.00 0.45
N HIS A 4 -15.22 -1.91 1.01
CA HIS A 4 -13.85 -1.46 0.82
C HIS A 4 -13.09 -1.51 2.15
N VAL A 5 -11.79 -1.74 2.10
CA VAL A 5 -10.93 -1.93 3.27
C VAL A 5 -9.75 -0.99 3.17
N PHE A 6 -9.54 -0.20 4.21
CA PHE A 6 -8.43 0.74 4.29
C PHE A 6 -7.62 0.54 5.57
N LEU A 7 -6.30 0.68 5.46
CA LEU A 7 -5.40 0.75 6.61
C LEU A 7 -4.99 2.20 6.84
N THR A 8 -4.97 2.62 8.10
CA THR A 8 -4.40 3.89 8.52
C THR A 8 -3.39 3.65 9.65
N GLY A 9 -2.43 4.53 9.82
CA GLY A 9 -1.42 4.41 10.87
C GLY A 9 -0.18 5.24 10.58
N PRO A 10 0.71 5.43 11.57
CA PRO A 10 1.92 6.21 11.39
C PRO A 10 2.78 5.71 10.21
N PRO A 11 3.54 6.59 9.55
CA PRO A 11 4.54 6.18 8.56
C PRO A 11 5.51 5.16 9.15
N GLY A 12 5.90 4.14 8.38
CA GLY A 12 6.86 3.12 8.82
C GLY A 12 6.32 2.00 9.73
N VAL A 13 5.02 2.00 10.10
CA VAL A 13 4.43 0.95 10.95
C VAL A 13 4.29 -0.43 10.26
N GLY A 14 4.61 -0.53 8.98
CA GLY A 14 4.53 -1.78 8.20
C GLY A 14 3.21 -2.03 7.46
N LYS A 15 2.46 -0.96 7.13
CA LYS A 15 1.21 -1.07 6.33
C LYS A 15 1.48 -1.68 4.95
N THR A 16 2.45 -1.13 4.22
CA THR A 16 2.91 -1.65 2.91
C THR A 16 3.31 -3.11 2.99
N THR A 17 4.05 -3.51 4.03
CA THR A 17 4.44 -4.91 4.25
C THR A 17 3.23 -5.82 4.45
N LEU A 18 2.20 -5.37 5.18
CA LEU A 18 0.96 -6.14 5.33
C LEU A 18 0.21 -6.25 4.00
N ILE A 19 0.07 -5.13 3.27
CA ILE A 19 -0.59 -5.09 1.96
C ILE A 19 0.08 -6.06 0.99
N GLN A 20 1.41 -6.08 0.93
CA GLN A 20 2.17 -7.01 0.08
C GLN A 20 1.89 -8.48 0.46
N LYS A 21 1.89 -8.82 1.75
CA LYS A 21 1.59 -10.18 2.22
C LYS A 21 0.17 -10.62 1.87
N VAL A 22 -0.81 -9.74 2.07
CA VAL A 22 -2.22 -10.00 1.74
C VAL A 22 -2.38 -10.16 0.24
N THR A 23 -1.75 -9.29 -0.55
CA THR A 23 -1.74 -9.36 -2.01
C THR A 23 -1.17 -10.69 -2.51
N GLN A 24 -0.05 -11.15 -1.93
CA GLN A 24 0.54 -12.43 -2.28
C GLN A 24 -0.40 -13.61 -1.96
N ALA A 25 -1.07 -13.58 -0.80
CA ALA A 25 -2.03 -14.61 -0.43
C ALA A 25 -3.24 -14.64 -1.38
N LEU A 26 -3.76 -13.48 -1.78
CA LEU A 26 -4.86 -13.33 -2.75
C LEU A 26 -4.48 -13.82 -4.15
N LYS A 27 -3.27 -13.47 -4.62
CA LYS A 27 -2.72 -14.00 -5.87
C LYS A 27 -2.64 -15.53 -5.82
N SER A 28 -2.16 -16.07 -4.70
CA SER A 28 -2.01 -17.51 -4.49
C SER A 28 -3.33 -18.26 -4.30
N SER A 29 -4.47 -17.57 -4.17
CA SER A 29 -5.81 -18.16 -4.14
C SER A 29 -6.55 -18.02 -5.48
N GLY A 30 -5.90 -17.47 -6.51
CA GLY A 30 -6.51 -17.22 -7.82
C GLY A 30 -7.48 -16.04 -7.82
N ALA A 31 -7.48 -15.17 -6.80
CA ALA A 31 -8.37 -14.01 -6.78
C ALA A 31 -7.94 -12.99 -7.86
N PRO A 32 -8.88 -12.40 -8.61
CA PRO A 32 -8.57 -11.37 -9.60
C PRO A 32 -8.15 -10.10 -8.87
N ILE A 33 -6.84 -9.84 -8.84
CA ILE A 33 -6.22 -8.74 -8.12
C ILE A 33 -5.29 -7.93 -9.02
N ASP A 34 -5.44 -6.61 -8.96
CA ASP A 34 -4.56 -5.64 -9.61
C ASP A 34 -4.35 -4.44 -8.67
N GLY A 35 -3.48 -3.52 -9.03
CA GLY A 35 -3.19 -2.36 -8.19
C GLY A 35 -1.73 -1.94 -8.21
N PHE A 36 -1.38 -1.08 -7.26
CA PHE A 36 0.00 -0.68 -7.02
C PHE A 36 0.28 -0.48 -5.53
N TYR A 37 1.58 -0.49 -5.21
CA TYR A 37 2.09 -0.05 -3.93
C TYR A 37 3.28 0.90 -4.13
N THR A 38 3.51 1.75 -3.14
CA THR A 38 4.62 2.68 -3.12
C THR A 38 5.81 2.05 -2.38
N GLN A 39 6.99 2.14 -2.98
CA GLN A 39 8.25 1.64 -2.43
C GLN A 39 9.20 2.79 -2.16
N GLU A 40 9.79 2.79 -0.97
CA GLU A 40 10.82 3.76 -0.61
C GLU A 40 12.12 3.49 -1.39
N VAL A 41 12.66 4.54 -2.03
CA VAL A 41 13.95 4.51 -2.72
C VAL A 41 15.00 5.10 -1.79
N ARG A 42 16.09 4.36 -1.56
CA ARG A 42 17.23 4.81 -0.74
C ARG A 42 18.51 4.78 -1.58
N GLU A 43 19.29 5.84 -1.45
CA GLU A 43 20.62 5.98 -2.06
C GLU A 43 21.59 6.43 -0.98
N GLY A 44 22.75 5.78 -0.87
CA GLY A 44 23.74 6.11 0.17
C GLY A 44 23.19 6.07 1.60
N GLY A 45 22.24 5.15 1.88
CA GLY A 45 21.57 5.03 3.19
C GLY A 45 20.50 6.10 3.49
N ARG A 46 20.38 7.12 2.65
CA ARG A 46 19.39 8.20 2.79
C ARG A 46 18.18 7.95 1.89
N ARG A 47 17.01 8.44 2.28
CA ARG A 47 15.80 8.36 1.45
C ARG A 47 15.95 9.32 0.27
N ALA A 48 16.01 8.77 -0.94
CA ALA A 48 16.15 9.50 -2.20
C ALA A 48 14.79 9.78 -2.87
N GLY A 49 13.74 9.05 -2.50
CA GLY A 49 12.41 9.27 -3.04
C GLY A 49 11.48 8.08 -2.85
N PHE A 50 10.49 8.02 -3.72
CA PHE A 50 9.47 6.98 -3.74
C PHE A 50 9.16 6.55 -5.17
N ASP A 51 8.98 5.25 -5.35
CA ASP A 51 8.53 4.64 -6.60
C ASP A 51 7.15 4.04 -6.42
N VAL A 52 6.38 4.04 -7.50
CA VAL A 52 5.18 3.24 -7.61
C VAL A 52 5.52 1.95 -8.35
N VAL A 53 5.03 0.83 -7.80
CA VAL A 53 5.21 -0.51 -8.35
C VAL A 53 3.84 -1.14 -8.52
N THR A 54 3.48 -1.50 -9.75
CA THR A 54 2.22 -2.19 -10.04
C THR A 54 2.31 -3.66 -9.68
N LEU A 55 1.16 -4.29 -9.46
CA LEU A 55 1.11 -5.74 -9.23
C LEU A 55 1.48 -6.57 -10.46
N SER A 56 1.47 -5.96 -11.65
CA SER A 56 1.99 -6.51 -12.90
C SER A 56 3.51 -6.38 -13.06
N GLY A 57 4.21 -5.71 -12.13
CA GLY A 57 5.67 -5.60 -12.11
C GLY A 57 6.24 -4.34 -12.77
N ASN A 58 5.39 -3.45 -13.29
CA ASN A 58 5.84 -2.16 -13.82
C ASN A 58 6.24 -1.22 -12.67
N ARG A 59 7.28 -0.41 -12.88
CA ARG A 59 7.81 0.50 -11.87
C ARG A 59 8.08 1.87 -12.47
N GLY A 60 7.77 2.92 -11.73
CA GLY A 60 8.03 4.31 -12.13
C GLY A 60 8.23 5.24 -10.94
N PRO A 61 8.89 6.40 -11.15
CA PRO A 61 9.09 7.39 -10.09
C PRO A 61 7.76 8.03 -9.69
N LEU A 62 7.50 8.11 -8.38
CA LEU A 62 6.45 8.97 -7.82
C LEU A 62 7.03 10.31 -7.38
N SER A 63 8.16 10.26 -6.68
CA SER A 63 8.87 11.48 -6.27
C SER A 63 10.35 11.25 -6.03
N ARG A 64 11.12 12.32 -6.11
CA ARG A 64 12.58 12.34 -5.87
C ARG A 64 12.96 13.55 -5.02
N VAL A 65 14.06 13.45 -4.29
CA VAL A 65 14.69 14.62 -3.65
C VAL A 65 15.15 15.56 -4.75
N SER A 66 14.71 16.82 -4.67
CA SER A 66 15.21 17.85 -5.57
C SER A 66 16.52 18.40 -5.02
N PRO A 67 17.58 18.54 -5.85
CA PRO A 67 18.78 19.23 -5.44
C PRO A 67 18.40 20.66 -5.03
N SER A 68 18.72 21.00 -3.79
CA SER A 68 18.39 22.28 -3.16
C SER A 68 19.26 23.40 -3.75
N SER A 69 18.97 23.83 -4.98
CA SER A 69 19.61 25.03 -5.56
C SER A 69 18.95 25.60 -6.81
N GLU A 70 18.03 24.90 -7.47
CA GLU A 70 17.37 25.47 -8.66
C GLU A 70 15.96 25.95 -8.31
N SER A 71 15.90 27.22 -7.91
CA SER A 71 14.72 28.05 -8.06
C SER A 71 14.40 28.19 -9.56
N SER A 72 13.90 27.15 -10.21
CA SER A 72 13.26 27.29 -11.52
C SER A 72 11.89 27.91 -11.32
N VAL A 73 11.85 29.24 -11.32
CA VAL A 73 10.71 30.15 -11.13
C VAL A 73 9.66 30.04 -12.27
N SER A 74 9.36 28.85 -12.79
CA SER A 74 8.45 28.75 -13.95
C SER A 74 7.55 27.50 -14.05
N ARG A 75 7.66 26.50 -13.16
CA ARG A 75 6.68 25.41 -13.09
C ARG A 75 6.08 25.28 -11.71
N ARG A 76 4.77 25.07 -11.66
CA ARG A 76 4.03 24.74 -10.43
C ARG A 76 4.47 23.35 -9.98
N GLU A 77 5.56 23.29 -9.24
CA GLU A 77 6.11 22.02 -8.76
C GLU A 77 5.26 21.46 -7.62
N TYR A 78 4.85 20.21 -7.76
CA TYR A 78 4.14 19.47 -6.74
C TYR A 78 5.12 18.99 -5.68
N ARG A 79 5.22 19.72 -4.55
CA ARG A 79 6.21 19.44 -3.50
C ARG A 79 5.59 18.93 -2.20
N VAL A 80 6.26 17.95 -1.58
CA VAL A 80 6.00 17.50 -0.20
C VAL A 80 7.33 17.45 0.56
N GLY A 81 7.59 18.46 1.37
CA GLY A 81 8.90 18.62 2.01
C GLY A 81 10.00 18.76 0.96
N GLN A 82 11.05 17.94 1.05
CA GLN A 82 12.16 17.92 0.09
C GLN A 82 11.86 17.16 -1.22
N TYR A 83 10.71 16.47 -1.30
CA TYR A 83 10.37 15.63 -2.45
C TYR A 83 9.56 16.39 -3.48
N VAL A 84 10.00 16.36 -4.73
CA VAL A 84 9.24 16.80 -5.90
C VAL A 84 8.52 15.59 -6.49
N VAL A 85 7.22 15.71 -6.68
CA VAL A 85 6.36 14.67 -7.23
C VAL A 85 6.38 14.76 -8.75
N ASP A 86 6.69 13.64 -9.39
CA ASP A 86 6.59 13.46 -10.83
C ASP A 86 5.19 12.95 -11.18
N LEU A 87 4.26 13.89 -11.35
CA LEU A 87 2.86 13.54 -11.67
C LEU A 87 2.71 12.84 -13.01
N VAL A 88 3.54 13.20 -14.01
CA VAL A 88 3.40 12.63 -15.35
C VAL A 88 3.74 11.15 -15.32
N SER A 89 4.88 10.79 -14.71
CA SER A 89 5.29 9.40 -14.55
C SER A 89 4.30 8.61 -13.71
N PHE A 90 3.76 9.22 -12.63
CA PHE A 90 2.73 8.60 -11.81
C PHE A 90 1.45 8.29 -12.60
N GLU A 91 0.93 9.28 -13.33
CA GLU A 91 -0.32 9.15 -14.08
C GLU A 91 -0.21 8.14 -15.22
N GLN A 92 0.89 8.16 -15.96
CA GLN A 92 1.14 7.21 -17.06
C GLN A 92 1.18 5.77 -16.58
N LEU A 93 1.66 5.53 -15.36
CA LEU A 93 1.74 4.19 -14.78
C LEU A 93 0.41 3.74 -14.15
N VAL A 94 -0.23 4.62 -13.37
CA VAL A 94 -1.36 4.24 -12.51
C VAL A 94 -2.70 4.34 -13.22
N LEU A 95 -2.95 5.37 -14.02
CA LEU A 95 -4.29 5.59 -14.61
C LEU A 95 -4.73 4.47 -15.56
N PRO A 96 -3.88 3.92 -16.44
CA PRO A 96 -4.28 2.80 -17.29
C PRO A 96 -4.68 1.57 -16.47
N MET A 97 -3.95 1.28 -15.39
CA MET A 97 -4.26 0.17 -14.49
C MET A 97 -5.63 0.37 -13.82
N LEU A 98 -5.91 1.56 -13.27
CA LEU A 98 -7.21 1.83 -12.62
C LEU A 98 -8.38 1.74 -13.62
N ARG A 99 -8.18 2.11 -14.88
CA ARG A 99 -9.20 1.95 -15.93
C ARG A 99 -9.50 0.48 -16.21
N ASN A 100 -8.46 -0.35 -16.33
CA ASN A 100 -8.64 -1.79 -16.58
C ASN A 100 -9.44 -2.49 -15.48
N VAL A 101 -9.21 -2.08 -14.22
CA VAL A 101 -9.97 -2.58 -13.07
C VAL A 101 -11.46 -2.21 -13.15
N ASN A 102 -11.78 -1.01 -13.65
CA ASN A 102 -13.16 -0.51 -13.75
C ASN A 102 -13.97 -1.13 -14.90
N HIS A 103 -13.32 -1.61 -15.97
CA HIS A 103 -13.99 -2.13 -17.17
C HIS A 103 -14.25 -3.63 -17.17
N GLY A 104 -13.84 -4.34 -16.13
CA GLY A 104 -14.02 -5.77 -16.07
C GLY A 104 -15.49 -6.17 -15.81
N GLY A 105 -15.98 -7.18 -16.53
CA GLY A 105 -17.37 -7.64 -16.47
C GLY A 105 -17.86 -8.06 -15.06
N ASP A 106 -19.18 -8.01 -14.89
CA ASP A 106 -19.96 -8.17 -13.64
C ASP A 106 -19.86 -9.56 -12.97
N THR A 107 -19.19 -10.52 -13.59
CA THR A 107 -19.21 -11.93 -13.14
C THR A 107 -18.26 -12.23 -11.98
N GLU A 108 -17.20 -11.43 -11.77
CA GLU A 108 -16.27 -11.63 -10.64
C GLU A 108 -15.84 -10.30 -10.00
N LYS A 109 -15.95 -10.22 -8.66
CA LYS A 109 -15.49 -9.07 -7.87
C LYS A 109 -13.96 -9.00 -7.89
N ARG A 110 -13.42 -7.91 -8.41
CA ARG A 110 -11.97 -7.66 -8.47
C ARG A 110 -11.48 -6.96 -7.20
N ILE A 111 -10.25 -7.25 -6.81
CA ILE A 111 -9.58 -6.53 -5.71
C ILE A 111 -8.59 -5.56 -6.32
N CYS A 112 -8.70 -4.27 -5.97
CA CYS A 112 -7.75 -3.26 -6.36
C CYS A 112 -6.93 -2.79 -5.15
N VAL A 113 -5.62 -2.93 -5.25
CA VAL A 113 -4.67 -2.51 -4.22
C VAL A 113 -4.19 -1.08 -4.48
N ILE A 114 -4.32 -0.21 -3.49
CA ILE A 114 -3.84 1.18 -3.56
C ILE A 114 -3.09 1.57 -2.29
N ASP A 115 -1.77 1.39 -2.29
CA ASP A 115 -0.89 1.81 -1.20
C ASP A 115 0.06 2.91 -1.69
N GLU A 116 -0.12 4.20 -1.40
CA GLU A 116 -1.06 4.85 -0.48
C GLU A 116 -1.94 5.88 -1.21
N ILE A 117 -3.11 6.23 -0.65
CA ILE A 117 -3.89 7.41 -1.05
C ILE A 117 -3.49 8.57 -0.15
N GLY A 118 -2.35 9.18 -0.47
CA GLY A 118 -1.69 10.19 0.34
C GLY A 118 -1.51 11.52 -0.37
N LYS A 119 -0.84 12.45 0.31
CA LYS A 119 -0.65 13.83 -0.18
C LYS A 119 0.07 13.87 -1.55
N MET A 120 0.97 12.93 -1.84
CA MET A 120 1.74 12.93 -3.08
C MET A 120 0.87 12.53 -4.27
N GLU A 121 0.08 11.47 -4.13
CA GLU A 121 -0.79 10.91 -5.16
C GLU A 121 -1.98 11.85 -5.45
N LEU A 122 -2.47 12.54 -4.42
CA LEU A 122 -3.60 13.47 -4.51
C LEU A 122 -3.30 14.80 -5.22
N PHE A 123 -2.08 15.01 -5.70
CA PHE A 123 -1.82 16.09 -6.64
C PHE A 123 -2.42 15.80 -8.03
N SER A 124 -2.63 14.52 -8.39
CA SER A 124 -3.30 14.14 -9.63
C SER A 124 -4.83 14.18 -9.49
N GLN A 125 -5.47 15.09 -10.22
CA GLN A 125 -6.93 15.16 -10.27
C GLN A 125 -7.53 13.94 -10.99
N ALA A 126 -6.85 13.42 -12.01
CA ALA A 126 -7.28 12.22 -12.71
C ALA A 126 -7.28 11.00 -11.79
N PHE A 127 -6.27 10.86 -10.93
CA PHE A 127 -6.22 9.82 -9.91
C PHE A 127 -7.36 9.93 -8.90
N ILE A 128 -7.63 11.15 -8.39
CA ILE A 128 -8.77 11.40 -7.48
C ILE A 128 -10.08 10.93 -8.11
N GLN A 129 -10.34 11.30 -9.36
CA GLN A 129 -11.56 10.91 -10.07
C GLN A 129 -11.65 9.39 -10.25
N ALA A 130 -10.55 8.74 -10.65
CA ALA A 130 -10.51 7.28 -10.83
C ALA A 130 -10.80 6.53 -9.52
N VAL A 131 -10.22 6.97 -8.40
CA VAL A 131 -10.49 6.38 -7.07
C VAL A 131 -11.95 6.58 -6.67
N ARG A 132 -12.52 7.78 -6.87
CA ARG A 132 -13.95 8.03 -6.57
C ARG A 132 -14.87 7.12 -7.37
N GLN A 133 -14.59 6.93 -8.66
CA GLN A 133 -15.35 6.03 -9.53
C GLN A 133 -15.27 4.58 -9.04
N MET A 134 -14.09 4.10 -8.65
CA MET A 134 -13.91 2.75 -8.11
C MET A 134 -14.66 2.53 -6.80
N LEU A 135 -14.66 3.53 -5.91
CA LEU A 135 -15.41 3.45 -4.65
C LEU A 135 -16.92 3.48 -4.91
N ALA A 136 -17.39 4.15 -5.96
CA ALA A 136 -18.81 4.18 -6.32
C ALA A 136 -19.29 2.87 -7.00
N GLY A 137 -18.47 2.27 -7.88
CA GLY A 137 -18.85 1.10 -8.67
C GLY A 137 -18.90 -0.21 -7.88
N SER A 138 -19.82 -1.13 -8.18
CA SER A 138 -20.08 -2.37 -7.41
C SER A 138 -19.10 -3.52 -7.66
N GLY A 139 -18.40 -3.53 -8.80
CA GLY A 139 -17.54 -4.64 -9.25
C GLY A 139 -16.15 -4.74 -8.60
N THR A 140 -15.75 -3.72 -7.83
CA THR A 140 -14.39 -3.63 -7.27
C THR A 140 -14.40 -3.46 -5.77
N VAL A 141 -13.56 -4.24 -5.09
CA VAL A 141 -13.19 -4.08 -3.68
C VAL A 141 -11.86 -3.36 -3.63
N VAL A 142 -11.79 -2.24 -2.92
CA VAL A 142 -10.55 -1.48 -2.78
C VAL A 142 -9.89 -1.89 -1.48
N LEU A 143 -8.65 -2.36 -1.57
CA LEU A 143 -7.75 -2.59 -0.44
C LEU A 143 -6.67 -1.52 -0.48
N GLY A 144 -6.80 -0.49 0.35
CA GLY A 144 -5.90 0.66 0.30
C GLY A 144 -5.29 1.04 1.63
N THR A 145 -4.40 2.02 1.59
CA THR A 145 -3.90 2.71 2.77
C THR A 145 -4.19 4.20 2.67
N ILE A 146 -4.43 4.83 3.81
CA ILE A 146 -4.64 6.28 3.93
C ILE A 146 -3.79 6.84 5.08
N PRO A 147 -3.25 8.06 4.96
CA PRO A 147 -2.43 8.67 5.99
C PRO A 147 -3.28 9.03 7.20
N ILE A 148 -2.74 8.94 8.42
CA ILE A 148 -3.42 9.48 9.61
C ILE A 148 -3.80 10.96 9.43
N PRO A 149 -4.95 11.41 9.98
CA PRO A 149 -5.32 12.82 9.87
C PRO A 149 -4.28 13.67 10.62
N LYS A 150 -3.48 14.41 9.87
CA LYS A 150 -2.45 15.33 10.39
C LYS A 150 -2.34 16.53 9.46
N GLY A 151 -2.37 17.73 10.06
CA GLY A 151 -2.29 18.98 9.30
C GLY A 151 -3.55 19.27 8.49
N LYS A 152 -3.39 19.85 7.30
CA LYS A 152 -4.51 20.17 6.41
C LYS A 152 -5.23 18.89 5.97
N PRO A 153 -6.57 18.80 6.10
CA PRO A 153 -7.32 17.65 5.64
C PRO A 153 -7.15 17.45 4.13
N LEU A 154 -7.14 16.18 3.73
CA LEU A 154 -7.11 15.76 2.34
C LEU A 154 -8.53 15.30 1.98
N ASP A 155 -9.23 16.06 1.14
CA ASP A 155 -10.67 15.89 0.91
C ASP A 155 -11.05 14.44 0.57
N LEU A 156 -10.33 13.79 -0.35
CA LEU A 156 -10.58 12.39 -0.72
C LEU A 156 -10.36 11.41 0.45
N VAL A 157 -9.39 11.68 1.33
CA VAL A 157 -9.12 10.83 2.49
C VAL A 157 -10.26 10.92 3.50
N GLU A 158 -10.78 12.12 3.74
CA GLU A 158 -11.93 12.33 4.65
C GLU A 158 -13.23 11.77 4.05
N GLU A 159 -13.42 11.88 2.73
CA GLU A 159 -14.48 11.18 2.01
C GLU A 159 -14.39 9.67 2.25
N ILE A 160 -13.23 9.04 2.00
CA ILE A 160 -13.03 7.60 2.21
C ILE A 160 -13.33 7.20 3.66
N ARG A 161 -12.93 8.00 4.65
CA ARG A 161 -13.18 7.71 6.07
C ARG A 161 -14.65 7.74 6.46
N SER A 162 -15.40 8.69 5.91
CA SER A 162 -16.81 8.93 6.28
C SER A 162 -17.79 7.98 5.59
N ARG A 163 -17.32 7.23 4.58
CA ARG A 163 -18.14 6.27 3.84
C ARG A 163 -18.58 5.07 4.67
N LYS A 164 -19.89 4.79 4.64
CA LYS A 164 -20.52 3.66 5.35
C LYS A 164 -20.10 2.28 4.81
N ASP A 165 -19.67 2.22 3.56
CA ASP A 165 -19.20 1.01 2.88
C ASP A 165 -17.68 0.81 2.97
N VAL A 166 -16.97 1.64 3.74
CA VAL A 166 -15.54 1.54 4.00
C VAL A 166 -15.29 1.03 5.42
N LYS A 167 -14.38 0.07 5.57
CA LYS A 167 -13.82 -0.32 6.87
C LYS A 167 -12.38 0.19 6.99
N VAL A 168 -12.14 1.09 7.94
CA VAL A 168 -10.79 1.57 8.25
C VAL A 168 -10.21 0.83 9.45
N PHE A 169 -9.00 0.28 9.30
CA PHE A 169 -8.23 -0.35 10.37
C PHE A 169 -7.05 0.53 10.79
N ASN A 170 -6.99 0.87 12.08
CA ASN A 170 -5.87 1.64 12.62
C ASN A 170 -4.71 0.71 13.03
N PHE A 171 -3.52 1.00 12.53
CA PHE A 171 -2.26 0.34 12.83
C PHE A 171 -1.40 1.27 13.70
N SER A 172 -1.41 1.05 15.00
CA SER A 172 -0.42 1.58 15.94
C SER A 172 0.68 0.55 16.21
N THR A 173 1.89 1.03 16.52
CA THR A 173 3.02 0.23 17.03
C THR A 173 2.85 -0.19 18.50
N GLY A 174 1.94 0.43 19.24
CA GLY A 174 1.59 0.04 20.61
C GLY A 174 0.21 -0.60 20.69
N PHE A 175 0.14 -1.82 21.21
CA PHE A 175 -1.01 -2.26 21.99
C PHE A 175 -0.63 -2.00 23.45
N GLU A 176 -1.44 -1.24 24.18
CA GLU A 176 -1.47 -1.30 25.64
C GLU A 176 -2.01 -2.68 26.01
N ASP A 177 -1.09 -3.62 26.14
CA ASP A 177 -1.10 -4.70 27.12
C ASP A 177 0.39 -5.00 27.37
N SER A 178 0.94 -4.36 28.38
CA SER A 178 2.34 -4.52 28.81
C SER A 178 2.57 -5.93 29.43
N PRO A 179 3.82 -6.44 29.51
CA PRO A 179 5.08 -5.69 29.45
C PRO A 179 6.12 -6.17 28.40
N LYS A 180 6.80 -5.16 27.85
CA LYS A 180 8.17 -5.14 27.29
C LYS A 180 8.49 -6.09 26.12
N VAL A 181 8.56 -5.56 24.88
CA VAL A 181 9.52 -6.05 23.87
C VAL A 181 10.06 -4.92 22.98
N SER A 182 11.36 -5.03 22.75
CA SER A 182 12.37 -4.22 22.06
C SER A 182 12.07 -3.74 20.62
N ALA A 183 12.95 -2.86 20.13
CA ALA A 183 12.99 -2.03 18.91
C ALA A 183 13.00 -2.76 17.55
N HIS A 184 12.29 -3.87 17.43
CA HIS A 184 12.08 -4.57 16.15
C HIS A 184 10.59 -4.49 15.81
N GLY A 185 10.25 -4.35 14.53
CA GLY A 185 8.86 -4.20 14.06
C GLY A 185 7.88 -5.22 14.66
N PRO A 186 6.56 -5.00 14.52
CA PRO A 186 5.55 -5.74 15.29
C PRO A 186 5.76 -7.27 15.20
N PRO A 187 5.63 -8.01 16.32
CA PRO A 187 5.88 -9.45 16.35
C PRO A 187 5.10 -10.19 15.24
N ARG A 188 5.73 -11.20 14.61
CA ARG A 188 5.14 -11.96 13.49
C ARG A 188 3.71 -12.47 13.78
N ARG A 189 3.42 -12.87 15.02
CA ARG A 189 2.09 -13.31 15.48
C ARG A 189 1.03 -12.19 15.45
N THR A 190 1.42 -10.94 15.67
CA THR A 190 0.54 -9.77 15.66
C THR A 190 0.13 -9.39 14.24
N LEU A 191 1.07 -9.48 13.27
CA LEU A 191 0.77 -9.29 11.84
C LEU A 191 -0.20 -10.36 11.32
N GLN A 192 -0.04 -11.62 11.74
CA GLN A 192 -0.88 -12.73 11.31
C GLN A 192 -2.33 -12.59 11.80
N ARG A 193 -2.54 -12.23 13.07
CA ARG A 193 -3.87 -11.90 13.60
C ARG A 193 -4.53 -10.74 12.85
N LYS A 194 -3.76 -9.68 12.53
CA LYS A 194 -4.26 -8.53 11.79
C LYS A 194 -4.58 -8.88 10.32
N ALA A 195 -3.76 -9.72 9.67
CA ALA A 195 -3.99 -10.22 8.32
C ALA A 195 -5.26 -11.09 8.24
N SER A 196 -5.41 -12.06 9.15
CA SER A 196 -6.61 -12.90 9.23
C SER A 196 -7.87 -12.06 9.43
N LYS A 197 -7.83 -11.05 10.31
CA LYS A 197 -8.96 -10.12 10.51
C LYS A 197 -9.27 -9.30 9.25
N LEU A 198 -8.26 -8.94 8.46
CA LEU A 198 -8.42 -8.21 7.20
C LEU A 198 -9.06 -9.08 6.11
N CYS A 199 -8.62 -10.33 5.99
CA CYS A 199 -9.10 -11.27 4.98
C CYS A 199 -10.61 -11.53 5.09
N LYS A 200 -11.20 -11.46 6.29
CA LYS A 200 -12.66 -11.57 6.50
C LYS A 200 -13.49 -10.52 5.72
N TYR A 201 -12.88 -9.42 5.31
CA TYR A 201 -13.54 -8.34 4.58
C TYR A 201 -13.23 -8.34 3.08
N LEU A 202 -12.41 -9.29 2.60
CA LEU A 202 -12.03 -9.40 1.20
C LEU A 202 -12.77 -10.58 0.53
N PRO A 203 -13.20 -10.43 -0.74
CA PRO A 203 -13.74 -11.55 -1.49
C PRO A 203 -12.67 -12.65 -1.64
N ALA A 204 -13.10 -13.92 -1.69
CA ALA A 204 -12.25 -15.12 -1.64
C ALA A 204 -11.57 -15.44 -0.28
N ALA A 205 -12.13 -14.97 0.85
CA ALA A 205 -11.59 -15.20 2.20
C ALA A 205 -11.48 -16.68 2.65
N GLY A 206 -12.29 -17.59 2.10
CA GLY A 206 -12.38 -18.98 2.57
C GLY A 206 -11.04 -19.75 2.53
N PRO A 207 -10.35 -19.80 1.38
CA PRO A 207 -9.01 -20.41 1.28
C PRO A 207 -7.90 -19.60 1.99
N LEU A 208 -8.05 -18.27 2.12
CA LEU A 208 -7.04 -17.42 2.78
C LEU A 208 -7.01 -17.61 4.31
N GLU A 209 -8.15 -17.74 4.97
CA GLU A 209 -8.18 -18.04 6.41
C GLU A 209 -7.48 -19.36 6.73
N MET A 210 -7.69 -20.41 5.90
CA MET A 210 -6.99 -21.69 6.06
C MET A 210 -5.50 -21.59 5.78
N LYS A 211 -5.05 -20.83 4.76
CA LYS A 211 -3.62 -20.65 4.50
C LYS A 211 -2.90 -19.89 5.61
N PHE A 212 -3.50 -18.81 6.14
CA PHE A 212 -2.93 -18.10 7.28
C PHE A 212 -2.96 -18.94 8.58
N ALA A 213 -3.84 -19.93 8.69
CA ALA A 213 -3.89 -20.86 9.82
C ALA A 213 -2.96 -22.07 9.68
N ALA A 214 -2.77 -22.59 8.46
CA ALA A 214 -2.00 -23.81 8.16
C ALA A 214 -0.53 -23.55 7.87
N GLU A 215 -0.20 -22.46 7.17
CA GLU A 215 1.17 -22.08 6.88
C GLU A 215 1.65 -21.12 7.98
N GLY A 216 2.17 -21.69 9.07
CA GLY A 216 3.06 -20.94 9.96
C GLY A 216 4.26 -20.45 9.15
N PHE A 217 4.14 -19.26 8.54
CA PHE A 217 5.12 -18.54 7.69
C PHE A 217 6.45 -19.30 7.53
N HIS A 218 6.48 -20.34 6.68
CA HIS A 218 7.72 -21.04 6.37
C HIS A 218 8.55 -20.11 5.46
N PRO A 219 9.83 -19.86 5.77
CA PRO A 219 10.59 -18.80 5.15
C PRO A 219 11.17 -19.26 3.81
N TRP A 220 10.43 -19.15 2.71
CA TRP A 220 11.02 -19.24 1.38
C TRP A 220 11.54 -17.89 0.84
N TRP A 221 11.37 -16.79 1.58
CA TRP A 221 11.76 -15.44 1.12
C TRP A 221 12.91 -14.78 1.90
N ALA A 222 13.54 -15.46 2.87
CA ALA A 222 14.71 -14.91 3.57
C ALA A 222 15.97 -14.80 2.69
N VAL A 223 15.93 -15.24 1.42
CA VAL A 223 17.11 -15.31 0.54
C VAL A 223 17.17 -14.19 -0.52
N SER A 224 16.10 -13.46 -0.80
CA SER A 224 16.12 -12.45 -1.90
C SER A 224 16.38 -11.00 -1.50
N TYR A 225 16.70 -10.74 -0.22
CA TYR A 225 17.16 -9.41 0.23
C TYR A 225 18.61 -9.38 0.72
N CYS A 226 19.36 -10.49 0.56
CA CYS A 226 20.77 -10.61 0.93
C CYS A 226 21.69 -11.16 -0.17
N SER A 227 21.31 -11.10 -1.46
CA SER A 227 22.26 -11.36 -2.56
C SER A 227 23.09 -10.10 -2.86
N GLY A 228 23.78 -9.62 -1.83
CA GLY A 228 24.61 -8.42 -1.88
C GLY A 228 25.56 -8.30 -0.69
N LEU A 229 25.93 -9.41 -0.05
CA LEU A 229 27.11 -9.49 0.82
C LEU A 229 27.61 -10.93 0.83
N ASN A 230 28.72 -11.10 0.14
CA ASN A 230 29.54 -12.30 0.18
C ASN A 230 30.02 -12.56 1.62
N SER A 231 30.28 -13.83 1.89
CA SER A 231 31.18 -14.38 2.90
C SER A 231 30.77 -14.36 4.38
N LEU A 232 30.75 -15.61 4.90
CA LEU A 232 30.99 -16.02 6.28
C LEU A 232 29.89 -15.66 7.30
N TRP A 233 29.15 -16.68 7.75
CA TRP A 233 29.32 -17.29 9.07
C TRP A 233 28.26 -18.39 9.24
N ASN A 234 28.73 -19.63 9.40
CA ASN A 234 27.98 -20.74 9.96
C ASN A 234 27.60 -20.42 11.41
N CYS A 235 26.41 -20.82 11.85
CA CYS A 235 26.25 -21.76 12.97
C CYS A 235 24.77 -22.03 13.30
N CYS A 236 24.53 -23.33 13.51
CA CYS A 236 23.57 -24.04 14.38
C CYS A 236 22.30 -23.34 14.87
#